data_AF-A0A535Z5Y8-F1
#
_entry.id   AF-A0A535Z5Y8-F1
#
_cell.length_a   1.000
_cell.length_b   1.000
_cell.length_c   1.000
_cell.angle_alpha   90.00
_cell.angle_beta   90.00
_cell.angle_gamma   90.00
#
_symmetry.space_group_name_H-M   'P 1'
#
loop_
_entity.id
_entity.type
_entity.pdbx_description
1 polymer ?
#
loop_
_entity_poly.entity_id
_entity_poly.type
_entity_poly.pdbx_seq_one_letter_code
_entity_poly.pdbx_strand_id
1 'polypeptide(L)'
;MADTNALIKATVTGAHPLLLPTAIPAGWTAVVNEVNPSFFNVRYTSPDRFGSVSFAIEVPNPPPPGAHGTQAHPNFHGDRHSMYQVDDTTQSTGQRWLMWNEPGTWSMANGLPGVPYFMWSTGLSDSDFWAVASSMHT
;
A
#
# COMPACT_ATOMS: atom_id res chain seq x y z
N MET A 1 -15.80 5.44 2.68
CA MET A 1 -14.86 4.29 2.71
C MET A 1 -15.56 2.96 2.49
N ALA A 2 -16.71 2.70 3.13
CA ALA A 2 -17.48 1.47 2.92
C ALA A 2 -17.78 1.16 1.44
N ASP A 3 -18.20 2.16 0.66
CA ASP A 3 -18.52 1.98 -0.77
C ASP A 3 -17.29 1.62 -1.62
N THR A 4 -16.13 2.22 -1.33
CA THR A 4 -14.86 1.91 -2.00
C THR A 4 -14.44 0.47 -1.74
N ASN A 5 -14.46 0.05 -0.47
CA ASN A 5 -14.08 -1.32 -0.09
C ASN A 5 -15.07 -2.33 -0.69
N ALA A 6 -16.36 -2.02 -0.71
CA ALA A 6 -17.37 -2.87 -1.33
C ALA A 6 -17.15 -3.03 -2.85
N LEU A 7 -16.84 -1.94 -3.57
CA LEU A 7 -16.52 -1.99 -5.01
C LEU A 7 -15.30 -2.87 -5.29
N ILE A 8 -14.22 -2.69 -4.52
CA ILE A 8 -12.99 -3.48 -4.68
C ILE A 8 -13.27 -4.95 -4.38
N LYS A 9 -13.94 -5.27 -3.26
CA LYS A 9 -14.30 -6.64 -2.88
C LYS A 9 -15.22 -7.32 -3.90
N ALA A 10 -16.12 -6.57 -4.54
CA ALA A 10 -17.02 -7.11 -5.56
C ALA A 10 -16.32 -7.37 -6.91
N THR A 11 -15.24 -6.65 -7.19
CA THR A 11 -14.58 -6.68 -8.50
C THR A 11 -13.33 -7.56 -8.51
N VAL A 12 -12.50 -7.50 -7.46
CA VAL A 12 -11.21 -8.21 -7.39
C VAL A 12 -11.46 -9.64 -6.91
N THR A 13 -11.53 -10.57 -7.86
CA THR A 13 -11.79 -12.00 -7.61
C THR A 13 -10.59 -12.90 -7.88
N GLY A 14 -9.52 -12.35 -8.44
CA GLY A 14 -8.31 -13.06 -8.87
C GLY A 14 -7.15 -12.96 -7.87
N ALA A 15 -7.33 -12.28 -6.73
CA ALA A 15 -6.32 -12.13 -5.70
C ALA A 15 -6.85 -12.58 -4.34
N HIS A 16 -6.18 -13.55 -3.73
CA HIS A 16 -6.52 -14.06 -2.40
C HIS A 16 -5.25 -14.25 -1.56
N PRO A 17 -5.15 -13.64 -0.36
CA PRO A 17 -6.16 -12.78 0.26
C PRO A 17 -6.27 -11.42 -0.46
N LEU A 18 -7.46 -10.81 -0.38
CA LEU A 18 -7.71 -9.43 -0.76
C LEU A 18 -7.58 -8.56 0.49
N LEU A 19 -6.47 -7.85 0.63
CA LEU A 19 -6.22 -6.95 1.75
C LEU A 19 -6.78 -5.57 1.45
N LEU A 20 -7.35 -4.92 2.47
CA LEU A 20 -7.75 -3.51 2.45
C LEU A 20 -7.43 -2.85 3.79
N PRO A 21 -7.01 -1.57 3.82
CA PRO A 21 -6.74 -0.87 5.07
C PRO A 21 -8.05 -0.55 5.80
N THR A 22 -8.04 -0.64 7.13
CA THR A 22 -9.18 -0.28 7.98
C THR A 22 -8.94 0.90 8.90
N ALA A 23 -7.68 1.33 9.06
CA ALA A 23 -7.31 2.47 9.91
C ALA A 23 -6.88 3.71 9.09
N ILE A 24 -7.54 3.98 7.96
CA ILE A 24 -7.31 5.24 7.25
C ILE A 24 -7.76 6.42 8.14
N PRO A 25 -6.96 7.50 8.27
CA PRO A 25 -7.29 8.60 9.16
C PRO A 25 -8.65 9.24 8.83
N ALA A 26 -9.37 9.67 9.88
CA ALA A 26 -10.70 10.23 9.73
C ALA A 26 -10.70 11.48 8.81
N GLY A 27 -11.75 11.60 8.00
CA GLY A 27 -11.92 12.71 7.05
C GLY A 27 -11.19 12.54 5.71
N TRP A 28 -10.32 11.54 5.55
CA TRP A 28 -9.68 11.26 4.28
C TRP A 28 -10.68 10.72 3.25
N THR A 29 -10.53 11.14 1.99
CA THR A 29 -11.37 10.69 0.88
C THR A 29 -10.67 9.60 0.09
N ALA A 30 -11.40 8.53 -0.28
CA ALA A 30 -10.88 7.45 -1.10
C ALA A 30 -11.35 7.58 -2.56
N VAL A 31 -10.44 7.37 -3.50
CA VAL A 31 -10.71 7.31 -4.95
C VAL A 31 -10.10 6.02 -5.50
N VAL A 32 -10.91 5.21 -6.17
CA VAL A 32 -10.43 4.04 -6.91
C VAL A 32 -9.97 4.52 -8.27
N ASN A 33 -8.66 4.50 -8.51
CA ASN A 33 -8.07 4.90 -9.79
C ASN A 33 -8.16 3.76 -10.82
N GLU A 34 -8.04 2.52 -10.35
CA GLU A 34 -8.13 1.32 -11.16
C GLU A 34 -8.74 0.18 -10.35
N VAL A 35 -9.58 -0.64 -10.98
CA VAL A 35 -10.10 -1.89 -10.40
C VAL A 35 -10.49 -2.85 -11.51
N ASN A 36 -10.02 -4.09 -11.41
CA ASN A 36 -10.34 -5.19 -12.31
C ASN A 36 -10.24 -6.53 -11.55
N PRO A 37 -10.53 -7.69 -12.16
CA PRO A 37 -10.50 -8.96 -11.46
C PRO A 37 -9.17 -9.30 -10.78
N SER A 38 -8.03 -8.81 -11.26
CA SER A 38 -6.70 -9.17 -10.77
C SER A 38 -6.01 -8.03 -9.98
N PHE A 39 -6.45 -6.78 -10.12
CA PHE A 39 -5.78 -5.61 -9.56
C PHE A 39 -6.77 -4.58 -9.01
N PHE A 40 -6.29 -3.77 -8.07
CA PHE A 40 -6.90 -2.48 -7.75
C PHE A 40 -5.81 -1.46 -7.43
N ASN A 41 -6.14 -0.18 -7.57
CA ASN A 41 -5.38 0.94 -7.06
C ASN A 41 -6.36 1.93 -6.42
N VAL A 42 -6.23 2.14 -5.12
CA VAL A 42 -7.01 3.13 -4.37
C VAL A 42 -6.08 4.19 -3.81
N ARG A 43 -6.49 5.45 -3.94
CA ARG A 43 -5.81 6.60 -3.34
C ARG A 43 -6.70 7.22 -2.28
N TYR A 44 -6.15 7.34 -1.07
CA TYR A 44 -6.71 8.11 0.02
C TYR A 44 -6.02 9.48 0.06
N THR A 45 -6.77 10.55 0.27
CA THR A 45 -6.23 11.91 0.32
C THR A 45 -6.78 12.64 1.55
N SER A 46 -5.91 13.34 2.26
CA SER A 46 -6.27 14.14 3.41
C SER A 46 -7.18 15.32 3.03
N PRO A 47 -7.99 15.85 3.98
CA PRO A 47 -8.84 17.01 3.73
C PRO A 47 -8.07 18.26 3.23
N ASP A 48 -6.86 18.47 3.75
CA ASP A 48 -5.97 19.58 3.40
C ASP A 48 -5.15 19.33 2.13
N ARG A 49 -5.28 18.16 1.49
CA ARG A 49 -4.57 17.71 0.28
C ARG A 49 -3.05 17.58 0.42
N PHE A 50 -2.49 17.73 1.61
CA PHE A 50 -1.04 17.55 1.84
C PHE A 50 -0.64 16.10 2.11
N GLY A 51 -1.59 15.26 2.52
CA GLY A 51 -1.42 13.83 2.78
C GLY A 51 -2.05 12.96 1.69
N SER A 52 -1.35 11.91 1.31
CA SER A 52 -1.84 10.91 0.35
C SER A 52 -1.32 9.54 0.70
N VAL A 53 -2.17 8.52 0.53
CA VAL A 53 -1.81 7.10 0.62
C VAL A 53 -2.34 6.44 -0.63
N SER A 54 -1.48 5.81 -1.41
CA SER A 54 -1.89 4.90 -2.49
C SER A 54 -1.66 3.47 -2.04
N PHE A 55 -2.65 2.61 -2.25
CA PHE A 55 -2.59 1.20 -1.92
C PHE A 55 -3.10 0.38 -3.10
N ALA A 56 -2.35 -0.65 -3.47
CA ALA A 56 -2.60 -1.41 -4.68
C ALA A 56 -2.12 -2.86 -4.58
N ILE A 57 -2.68 -3.71 -5.44
CA ILE A 57 -1.99 -4.89 -5.94
C ILE A 57 -1.20 -4.43 -7.15
N GLU A 58 0.13 -4.53 -7.11
CA GLU A 58 1.01 -4.10 -8.19
C GLU A 58 2.40 -4.73 -7.96
N VAL A 59 3.20 -4.89 -9.02
CA VAL A 59 4.65 -5.11 -8.89
C VAL A 59 5.33 -3.76 -9.11
N PRO A 60 5.52 -2.94 -8.06
CA PRO A 60 6.01 -1.58 -8.24
C PRO A 60 7.52 -1.56 -8.42
N ASN A 61 8.01 -0.48 -9.04
CA ASN A 61 9.42 -0.17 -9.21
C ASN A 61 9.69 1.24 -8.65
N PRO A 62 9.80 1.40 -7.32
CA PRO A 62 10.03 2.71 -6.74
C PRO A 62 11.38 3.28 -7.18
N PRO A 63 11.52 4.61 -7.24
CA PRO A 63 12.82 5.23 -7.47
C PRO A 63 13.79 4.84 -6.35
N PRO A 64 15.12 4.84 -6.61
CA PRO A 64 16.10 4.73 -5.54
C PRO A 64 15.85 5.78 -4.45
N PRO A 65 16.15 5.49 -3.17
CA PRO A 65 16.04 6.48 -2.11
C PRO A 65 16.88 7.72 -2.43
N GLY A 66 16.39 8.90 -2.03
CA GLY A 66 17.16 10.14 -2.09
C GLY A 66 18.47 10.10 -1.29
N ALA A 67 19.25 11.19 -1.33
CA ALA A 67 20.57 11.25 -0.70
C ALA A 67 20.55 11.04 0.82
N HIS A 68 19.42 11.33 1.48
CA HIS A 68 19.16 11.09 2.90
C HIS A 68 18.15 9.97 3.12
N GLY A 69 17.87 9.20 2.09
CA GLY A 69 16.90 8.11 2.11
C GLY A 69 17.46 6.85 2.74
N THR A 70 16.54 5.97 3.13
CA THR A 70 16.86 4.67 3.72
C THR A 70 15.98 3.61 3.11
N GLN A 71 16.53 2.39 3.00
CA GLN A 71 15.79 1.20 2.63
C GLN A 71 16.06 0.10 3.65
N ALA A 72 15.00 -0.61 4.05
CA ALA A 72 15.05 -1.73 4.97
C ALA A 72 14.13 -2.86 4.47
N HIS A 73 14.36 -4.07 4.99
CA HIS A 73 13.58 -5.26 4.64
C HIS A 73 12.95 -5.86 5.91
N PRO A 74 11.91 -5.22 6.47
CA PRO A 74 11.25 -5.75 7.67
C PRO A 74 10.58 -7.09 7.36
N ASN A 75 10.33 -7.90 8.40
CA ASN A 75 9.45 -9.06 8.24
C ASN A 75 7.99 -8.59 8.35
N PHE A 76 7.44 -8.10 7.24
CA PHE A 76 6.07 -7.58 7.18
C PHE A 76 5.11 -8.66 6.68
N HIS A 77 4.06 -8.96 7.44
CA HIS A 77 3.09 -10.01 7.10
C HIS A 77 3.72 -11.40 6.81
N GLY A 78 4.87 -11.69 7.44
CA GLY A 78 5.62 -12.93 7.21
C GLY A 78 6.52 -12.91 5.97
N ASP A 79 6.48 -11.86 5.16
CA ASP A 79 7.36 -11.68 4.01
C ASP A 79 8.74 -11.15 4.44
N ARG A 80 9.75 -12.01 4.31
CA ARG A 80 11.15 -11.69 4.60
C ARG A 80 11.83 -10.87 3.50
N HIS A 81 11.16 -10.73 2.35
CA HIS A 81 11.62 -9.96 1.20
C HIS A 81 10.85 -8.65 1.04
N SER A 82 10.02 -8.29 2.03
CA SER A 82 9.35 -6.99 2.01
C SER A 82 10.39 -5.87 1.94
N MET A 83 9.97 -4.71 1.44
CA MET A 83 10.84 -3.55 1.33
C MET A 83 10.10 -2.34 1.86
N TYR A 84 10.69 -1.68 2.85
CA TYR A 84 10.30 -0.37 3.34
C TYR A 84 11.35 0.66 2.92
N GLN A 85 10.93 1.72 2.26
CA GLN A 85 11.80 2.81 1.83
C GLN A 85 11.26 4.16 2.31
N VAL A 86 12.17 5.00 2.80
CA VAL A 86 11.94 6.42 3.09
C VAL A 86 12.80 7.24 2.14
N ASP A 87 12.19 8.18 1.41
CA ASP A 87 12.92 8.99 0.41
C ASP A 87 13.98 9.90 1.04
N ASP A 88 13.60 10.55 2.14
CA ASP A 88 14.41 11.52 2.86
C ASP A 88 14.05 11.45 4.36
N THR A 89 14.98 10.92 5.16
CA THR A 89 14.79 10.78 6.61
C THR A 89 14.80 12.11 7.38
N THR A 90 15.18 13.21 6.74
CA THR A 90 15.11 14.56 7.33
C THR A 90 13.70 15.16 7.25
N GLN A 91 12.83 14.57 6.42
CA GLN A 91 11.44 15.00 6.25
C GLN A 91 10.49 14.03 6.98
N SER A 92 10.01 14.46 8.16
CA SER A 92 9.15 13.61 9.00
C SER A 92 7.89 13.12 8.29
N THR A 93 7.38 13.85 7.30
CA THR A 93 6.20 13.48 6.50
C THR A 93 6.51 13.29 5.01
N GLY A 94 7.77 13.01 4.67
CA GLY A 94 8.22 12.76 3.30
C GLY A 94 7.65 11.48 2.67
N GLN A 95 8.10 11.18 1.45
CA GLN A 95 7.62 10.01 0.71
C GLN A 95 8.11 8.70 1.34
N ARG A 96 7.21 7.72 1.37
CA ARG A 96 7.46 6.38 1.91
C ARG A 96 6.84 5.32 1.02
N TRP A 97 7.50 4.17 0.90
CA TRP A 97 7.02 3.01 0.17
C TRP A 97 7.13 1.76 1.04
N LEU A 98 6.12 0.90 1.03
CA LEU A 98 6.14 -0.45 1.55
C LEU A 98 5.67 -1.40 0.45
N MET A 99 6.44 -2.44 0.21
CA MET A 99 6.16 -3.49 -0.76
C MET A 99 6.29 -4.84 -0.08
N TRP A 100 5.37 -5.77 -0.33
CA TRP A 100 5.46 -7.13 0.18
C TRP A 100 4.67 -8.09 -0.72
N ASN A 101 4.98 -9.38 -0.61
CA ASN A 101 4.16 -10.44 -1.17
C ASN A 101 3.37 -11.12 -0.06
N GLU A 102 2.05 -11.01 -0.13
CA GLU A 102 1.17 -11.71 0.79
C GLU A 102 1.05 -13.18 0.38
N PRO A 103 1.22 -14.15 1.31
CA PRO A 103 1.01 -15.56 1.01
C PRO A 103 -0.39 -15.81 0.45
N GLY A 104 -0.49 -16.45 -0.72
CA GLY A 104 -1.78 -16.62 -1.36
C GLY A 104 -1.72 -16.95 -2.85
N THR A 105 -2.84 -16.76 -3.52
CA THR A 105 -3.02 -17.01 -4.95
C THR A 105 -3.34 -15.72 -5.69
N TRP A 106 -2.66 -15.53 -6.80
CA TRP A 106 -2.92 -14.42 -7.71
C TRP A 106 -3.09 -14.93 -9.14
N SER A 107 -4.10 -14.42 -9.85
CA SER A 107 -4.47 -14.82 -11.21
C SER A 107 -3.47 -14.36 -12.28
N MET A 108 -2.60 -13.41 -11.95
CA MET A 108 -1.57 -12.89 -12.86
C MET A 108 -0.22 -13.49 -12.52
N ALA A 109 0.42 -14.12 -13.50
CA ALA A 109 1.76 -14.63 -13.33
C ALA A 109 2.78 -13.48 -13.38
N ASN A 110 3.56 -13.31 -12.32
CA ASN A 110 4.73 -12.42 -12.26
C ASN A 110 6.05 -13.16 -11.94
N GLY A 111 6.01 -14.50 -11.87
CA GLY A 111 7.16 -15.33 -11.52
C GLY A 111 7.50 -15.38 -10.02
N LEU A 112 6.69 -14.75 -9.16
CA LEU A 112 6.85 -14.77 -7.71
C LEU A 112 5.62 -15.43 -7.05
N PRO A 113 5.79 -16.16 -5.92
CA PRO A 113 4.66 -16.68 -5.17
C PRO A 113 3.93 -15.56 -4.42
N GLY A 114 2.61 -15.70 -4.27
CA GLY A 114 1.77 -14.79 -3.48
C GLY A 114 1.12 -13.66 -4.28
N VAL A 115 0.54 -12.70 -3.56
CA VAL A 115 -0.10 -11.51 -4.10
C VAL A 115 0.79 -10.30 -3.83
N PRO A 116 1.27 -9.57 -4.85
CA PRO A 116 2.17 -8.45 -4.64
C PRO A 116 1.36 -7.22 -4.22
N TYR A 117 1.62 -6.71 -3.03
CA TYR A 117 1.00 -5.52 -2.48
C TYR A 117 1.98 -4.37 -2.37
N PHE A 118 1.42 -3.19 -2.48
CA PHE A 118 2.14 -1.95 -2.46
C PHE A 118 1.38 -0.88 -1.68
N MET A 119 2.09 -0.17 -0.82
CA MET A 119 1.63 1.06 -0.18
C MET A 119 2.65 2.16 -0.42
N TRP A 120 2.19 3.31 -0.91
CA TRP A 120 2.96 4.55 -0.95
C TRP A 120 2.26 5.63 -0.16
N SER A 121 3.02 6.52 0.47
CA SER A 121 2.46 7.70 1.10
C SER A 121 3.33 8.94 0.99
N THR A 122 2.70 10.07 1.20
CA THR A 122 3.32 11.36 1.57
C THR A 122 2.40 12.05 2.59
N GLY A 123 2.94 12.94 3.41
CA GLY A 123 2.17 13.66 4.43
C GLY A 123 1.81 12.83 5.66
N LEU A 124 2.31 11.59 5.77
CA LEU A 124 2.21 10.75 6.97
C LEU A 124 3.55 10.69 7.69
N SER A 125 3.54 10.73 9.03
CA SER A 125 4.71 10.38 9.83
C SER A 125 5.05 8.89 9.70
N ASP A 126 6.23 8.48 10.16
CA ASP A 126 6.59 7.06 10.19
C ASP A 126 5.59 6.22 11.02
N SER A 127 5.18 6.72 12.19
CA SER A 127 4.19 6.04 13.03
C SER A 127 2.81 5.98 12.37
N ASP A 128 2.37 7.05 11.69
CA ASP A 128 1.06 7.04 11.02
C ASP A 128 1.07 6.13 9.79
N PHE A 129 2.19 6.09 9.07
CA PHE A 129 2.40 5.17 7.97
C PHE A 129 2.25 3.72 8.43
N TRP A 130 2.96 3.34 9.51
CA TRP A 130 2.89 1.98 10.05
C TRP A 130 1.52 1.67 10.66
N ALA A 131 0.83 2.64 11.26
CA ALA A 131 -0.55 2.45 11.73
C ALA A 131 -1.50 2.09 10.59
N VAL A 132 -1.38 2.73 9.42
CA VAL A 132 -2.17 2.38 8.23
C VAL A 132 -1.74 1.02 7.68
N ALA A 133 -0.44 0.77 7.51
CA ALA A 133 0.07 -0.49 6.98
C ALA A 133 -0.36 -1.70 7.82
N SER A 134 -0.21 -1.61 9.15
CA SER A 134 -0.61 -2.68 10.07
C SER A 134 -2.13 -2.88 10.20
N SER A 135 -2.94 -1.97 9.64
CA SER A 135 -4.40 -2.12 9.61
C SER A 135 -4.91 -2.96 8.44
N MET A 136 -4.02 -3.42 7.56
CA MET A 136 -4.40 -4.15 6.37
C MET A 136 -4.77 -5.60 6.71
N HIS A 137 -6.01 -5.95 6.43
CA HIS A 137 -6.53 -7.29 6.61
C HIS A 137 -7.63 -7.57 5.59
N THR A 138 -8.19 -8.78 5.61
CA THR A 138 -9.26 -9.24 4.71
C THR A 138 -10.63 -8.61 5.03
#